data_AF-A0A7Y4YI84-F1
#
_entry.id   AF-A0A7Y4YI84-F1
#
_cell.length_a   1.000
_cell.length_b   1.000
_cell.length_c   1.000
_cell.angle_alpha   90.00
_cell.angle_beta   90.00
_cell.angle_gamma   90.00
#
_symmetry.space_group_name_H-M   'P 1'
#
loop_
_entity.id
_entity.type
_entity.pdbx_description
1 polymer ?
#
loop_
_entity_poly.entity_id
_entity_poly.type
_entity_poly.pdbx_seq_one_letter_code
_entity_poly.pdbx_strand_id
1 'polypeptide(L)' 'MKIPKQAYTAEFKELSVTRVKDGLTVGAAAKELGLIEQTLRNWVKAAAVGTLCGAGVKVIRPEQMELS' A
#
# COMPACT_ATOMS: atom_id res chain seq x y z
N MET A 1 -4.42 21.09 14.01
CA MET A 1 -3.35 20.57 13.15
C MET A 1 -3.96 19.54 12.22
N LYS A 2 -4.03 19.83 10.91
CA LYS A 2 -4.49 18.86 9.90
C LYS A 2 -3.40 17.79 9.79
N ILE A 3 -3.70 16.57 10.25
CA ILE A 3 -2.89 15.40 9.90
C ILE A 3 -2.80 15.45 8.37
N PRO A 4 -1.60 15.64 7.78
CA PRO A 4 -1.50 15.63 6.34
C PRO A 4 -2.08 14.29 5.93
N LYS A 5 -3.13 14.32 5.10
CA LYS A 5 -3.65 13.10 4.47
C LYS A 5 -2.40 12.40 3.97
N GLN A 6 -2.04 11.27 4.60
CA GLN A 6 -1.05 10.32 4.11
C GLN A 6 -1.65 9.80 2.82
N ALA A 7 -1.64 10.68 1.81
CA ALA A 7 -1.96 10.35 0.46
C ALA A 7 -1.03 9.21 0.14
N TYR A 8 -1.57 8.20 -0.50
CA TYR A 8 -0.87 7.04 -1.02
C TYR A 8 0.18 7.47 -2.05
N THR A 9 1.19 8.21 -1.60
CA THR A 9 2.32 8.70 -2.37
C THR A 9 3.10 7.50 -2.87
N ALA A 10 3.81 7.69 -3.98
CA ALA A 10 4.71 6.68 -4.52
C ALA A 10 5.63 6.14 -3.41
N GLU A 11 6.16 7.04 -2.58
CA GLU A 11 7.01 6.73 -1.43
C GLU A 11 6.35 5.79 -0.42
N PHE A 12 5.06 6.01 -0.07
CA PHE A 12 4.35 5.14 0.86
C PHE A 12 4.12 3.74 0.27
N LYS A 13 3.78 3.66 -1.02
CA LYS A 13 3.62 2.38 -1.72
C LYS A 13 4.95 1.62 -1.80
N GLU A 14 6.04 2.31 -2.14
CA GLU A 14 7.38 1.73 -2.20
C GLU A 14 7.86 1.26 -0.83
N LEU A 15 7.64 2.05 0.23
CA LEU A 15 7.95 1.65 1.60
C LEU A 15 7.16 0.41 2.00
N SER A 16 5.87 0.36 1.65
CA SER A 16 5.01 -0.79 1.96
C SER A 16 5.49 -2.07 1.27
N VAL A 17 5.87 -1.98 -0.01
CA VAL A 17 6.43 -3.12 -0.75
C VAL A 17 7.81 -3.51 -0.21
N THR A 18 8.62 -2.53 0.19
CA THR A 18 9.95 -2.76 0.77
C THR A 18 9.85 -3.55 2.07
N ARG A 19 8.86 -3.25 2.94
CA ARG A 19 8.62 -4.03 4.16
C ARG A 19 8.33 -5.51 3.88
N VAL A 20 7.56 -5.80 2.83
CA VAL A 20 7.30 -7.19 2.42
C VAL A 20 8.57 -7.86 1.87
N LYS A 21 9.40 -7.11 1.13
CA LYS A 21 10.69 -7.61 0.63
C LYS A 21 11.72 -7.85 1.74
N ASP A 22 11.64 -7.09 2.84
CA ASP A 22 12.49 -7.23 4.03
C ASP A 22 12.21 -8.51 4.84
N GLY A 23 11.20 -9.30 4.43
CA GLY A 23 10.87 -10.59 5.02
C GLY A 23 9.58 -10.58 5.85
N LEU A 24 8.90 -9.43 5.97
CA LEU A 24 7.56 -9.40 6.56
C LEU A 24 6.55 -10.04 5.62
N THR A 25 5.63 -10.81 6.18
CA THR A 25 4.47 -11.29 5.42
C THR A 25 3.56 -10.12 5.06
N VAL A 26 2.82 -10.26 3.96
CA VAL A 26 1.85 -9.23 3.53
C VAL A 26 0.86 -8.89 4.65
N GLY A 27 0.39 -9.88 5.42
CA GLY A 27 -0.52 -9.62 6.54
C GLY A 27 0.14 -8.85 7.70
N ALA A 28 1.38 -9.17 8.05
CA ALA A 28 2.11 -8.47 9.11
C ALA A 28 2.42 -7.02 8.73
N ALA A 29 2.93 -6.81 7.52
CA ALA A 29 3.21 -5.48 7.00
C ALA A 29 1.92 -4.65 6.82
N ALA A 30 0.82 -5.28 6.39
CA ALA A 30 -0.47 -4.60 6.27
C ALA A 30 -0.99 -4.16 7.64
N LYS A 31 -0.92 -5.02 8.66
CA LYS A 31 -1.32 -4.69 10.03
C LYS A 31 -0.49 -3.56 10.64
N GLU A 32 0.83 -3.55 10.43
CA GLU A 32 1.74 -2.50 10.91
C GLU A 32 1.46 -1.16 10.24
N LEU A 33 1.16 -1.18 8.93
CA LEU A 33 0.89 0.01 8.13
C LEU A 33 -0.58 0.46 8.19
N GLY A 34 -1.44 -0.27 8.91
CA GLY A 34 -2.88 -0.05 8.92
C GLY A 34 -3.55 -0.24 7.55
N LEU A 35 -2.93 -1.03 6.67
CA LEU A 35 -3.39 -1.35 5.33
C LEU A 35 -4.25 -2.62 5.32
N ILE A 36 -5.11 -2.72 4.32
CA ILE A 36 -5.79 -3.98 4.00
C ILE A 36 -4.79 -4.91 3.31
N GLU A 37 -4.70 -6.18 3.74
CA GLU A 37 -3.76 -7.17 3.18
C GLU A 37 -3.89 -7.29 1.66
N GLN A 38 -5.12 -7.25 1.14
CA GLN A 38 -5.39 -7.30 -0.29
C GLN A 38 -4.79 -6.11 -1.06
N THR A 39 -4.79 -4.91 -0.47
CA THR A 39 -4.18 -3.71 -1.05
C THR A 39 -2.66 -3.89 -1.13
N LEU A 40 -2.04 -4.33 -0.05
CA LEU A 40 -0.60 -4.54 -0.02
C LEU A 40 -0.17 -5.65 -0.99
N ARG A 41 -0.94 -6.75 -1.08
CA ARG A 41 -0.72 -7.82 -2.05
C ARG A 41 -0.77 -7.29 -3.49
N ASN A 42 -1.73 -6.42 -3.81
CA ASN A 42 -1.84 -5.82 -5.13
C ASN A 42 -0.65 -4.90 -5.45
N TRP A 43 -0.15 -4.14 -4.47
CA TRP A 43 1.04 -3.32 -4.63
C TRP A 43 2.31 -4.15 -4.81
N VAL A 44 2.50 -5.21 -4.02
CA VAL A 44 3.65 -6.12 -4.18
C VAL A 44 3.66 -6.74 -5.59
N LYS A 45 2.49 -7.16 -6.09
CA LYS A 45 2.35 -7.64 -7.48
C LYS A 45 2.67 -6.55 -8.51
N ALA A 46 2.13 -5.34 -8.34
CA ALA A 46 2.40 -4.22 -9.24
C ALA A 46 3.89 -3.84 -9.25
N ALA A 47 4.56 -3.90 -8.09
CA ALA A 47 5.99 -3.66 -7.98
C ALA A 47 6.83 -4.74 -8.67
N ALA A 48 6.41 -6.01 -8.58
CA ALA A 48 7.09 -7.11 -9.26
C ALA A 48 7.06 -6.97 -10.80
N VAL A 49 6.01 -6.36 -11.35
CA VAL A 49 5.89 -6.10 -12.79
C VAL A 49 6.31 -4.68 -13.20
N GLY A 50 6.85 -3.87 -12.27
CA GLY A 50 7.33 -2.52 -12.54
C GLY A 50 6.25 -1.44 -12.71
N THR A 51 5.00 -1.71 -12.31
CA THR A 51 3.84 -0.81 -12.49
C THR A 51 3.28 -0.22 -11.19
N LEU A 52 4.02 -0.32 -10.07
CA LEU A 52 3.60 0.18 -8.75
C LEU A 52 3.13 1.65 -8.76
N CYS A 53 3.80 2.48 -9.57
CA CYS A 53 3.52 3.91 -9.76
C CYS A 53 2.90 4.23 -11.12
N GLY A 54 2.44 3.21 -11.86
CA GLY A 54 1.84 3.39 -13.18
C GLY A 54 0.51 4.15 -13.12
N ALA A 55 0.25 5.00 -14.11
CA ALA A 55 -0.88 5.94 -14.23
C ALA A 55 -2.30 5.31 -14.24
N GLY A 56 -2.46 4.04 -13.89
CA GLY A 56 -3.73 3.29 -13.92
C GLY A 56 -4.02 2.46 -12.68
N VAL A 57 -3.19 2.49 -11.62
CA VAL A 57 -3.56 1.86 -10.34
C VAL A 57 -4.69 2.68 -9.75
N LYS A 58 -5.93 2.19 -9.91
CA LYS A 58 -7.13 2.66 -9.23
C LYS A 58 -6.74 2.96 -7.78
N VAL A 59 -6.59 4.25 -7.48
CA VAL A 59 -6.27 4.71 -6.13
C VAL A 59 -7.41 4.18 -5.26
N ILE A 60 -7.12 3.23 -4.38
CA ILE A 60 -8.07 2.80 -3.38
C ILE A 60 -8.36 4.05 -2.57
N ARG A 61 -9.55 4.63 -2.79
CA ARG A 61 -9.96 5.87 -2.13
C ARG A 61 -9.96 5.59 -0.62
N PRO A 62 -9.55 6.56 0.22
CA PRO A 62 -9.53 6.40 1.67
C PRO A 62 -10.90 6.00 2.25
N GLU A 63 -11.99 6.30 1.54
CA GLU A 63 -13.36 5.91 1.87
C GLU A 63 -13.63 4.39 1.80
N GLN A 64 -12.81 3.62 1.09
CA GLN A 64 -12.87 2.14 1.08
C GLN A 64 -12.07 1.51 2.22
N MET A 65 -11.41 2.31 3.07
CA MET A 65 -10.52 1.85 4.13
C MET A 65 -11.15 1.78 5.52
N GLU A 66 -12.43 2.17 5.66
CA GLU A 66 -13.17 2.13 6.94
C GLU A 66 -14.26 1.06 6.98
N LEU A 67 -14.17 0.00 6.16
CA LEU A 67 -15.18 -1.07 6.18
C LEU A 67 -14.60 -2.48 6.02
N SER A 68 -14.04 -3.03 7.10
CA SER A 68 -14.24 -4.40 7.59
C SER A 68 -13.44 -4.62 8.87
#